data_AF-A0A117DMX8-F1
#
_entry.id   AF-A0A117DMX8-F1
#
_cell.length_a   1.000
_cell.length_b   1.000
_cell.length_c   1.000
_cell.angle_alpha   90.00
_cell.angle_beta   90.00
_cell.angle_gamma   90.00
#
_symmetry.space_group_name_H-M   'P 1'
#
loop_
_entity.id
_entity.type
_entity.pdbx_description
1 polymer ?
#
loop_
_entity_poly.entity_id
_entity_poly.type
_entity_poly.pdbx_seq_one_letter_code
_entity_poly.pdbx_strand_id
1 'polypeptide(L)'
;MEILLSGLKARRKAAGLTQQQLAAAADVSVATIFKHEQGAINGVDGNTLDALCAALGCQRYELFLPPNSDVPEKDLSADFRRQMA
;
A
#
# COMPACT_ATOMS: atom_id res chain seq x y z
N MET A 1 1.63 -18.08 -5.11
CA MET A 1 0.80 -17.03 -5.72
C MET A 1 1.35 -15.70 -5.23
N GLU A 2 1.52 -14.73 -6.12
CA GLU A 2 2.14 -13.44 -5.79
C GLU A 2 1.13 -12.52 -5.08
N ILE A 3 1.56 -11.80 -4.04
CA ILE A 3 0.68 -10.91 -3.29
C ILE A 3 0.62 -9.56 -4.01
N LEU A 4 -0.53 -9.22 -4.59
CA LEU A 4 -0.71 -7.95 -5.31
C LEU A 4 -0.46 -6.72 -4.41
N LEU A 5 -1.08 -6.69 -3.23
CA LEU A 5 -0.93 -5.58 -2.27
C LEU A 5 0.11 -5.91 -1.21
N SER A 6 1.35 -6.15 -1.65
CA SER A 6 2.44 -6.61 -0.79
C SER A 6 2.76 -5.65 0.39
N GLY A 7 2.44 -4.36 0.24
CA GLY A 7 2.63 -3.32 1.25
C GLY A 7 1.51 -3.19 2.27
N LEU A 8 0.32 -3.72 1.99
CA LEU A 8 -0.89 -3.51 2.79
C LEU A 8 -0.70 -3.95 4.25
N LYS A 9 -0.19 -5.17 4.46
CA LYS A 9 0.00 -5.74 5.79
C LYS A 9 1.00 -4.96 6.63
N ALA A 10 2.08 -4.48 6.01
CA ALA A 10 3.11 -3.73 6.70
C ALA A 10 2.58 -2.38 7.16
N ARG A 11 1.88 -1.65 6.28
CA ARG A 11 1.31 -0.33 6.58
C ARG A 11 0.21 -0.39 7.63
N ARG A 12 -0.68 -1.38 7.55
CA ARG A 12 -1.67 -1.63 8.58
C ARG A 12 -1.02 -1.81 9.96
N LYS A 13 0.03 -2.64 10.02
CA LYS A 13 0.77 -2.87 11.28
C LYS A 13 1.48 -1.61 11.77
N ALA A 14 2.08 -0.82 10.88
CA ALA A 14 2.71 0.45 11.22
C ALA A 14 1.71 1.48 11.78
N ALA A 15 0.46 1.47 11.28
CA ALA A 15 -0.64 2.27 11.80
C ALA A 15 -1.24 1.72 13.12
N GLY A 16 -0.75 0.59 13.64
CA GLY A 16 -1.26 -0.03 14.87
C GLY A 16 -2.65 -0.64 14.75
N LEU A 17 -3.13 -0.91 13.52
CA LEU A 17 -4.49 -1.38 13.27
C LEU A 17 -4.58 -2.91 13.20
N THR A 18 -5.64 -3.49 13.72
CA THR A 18 -6.07 -4.87 13.39
C THR A 18 -6.69 -4.91 11.99
N GLN A 19 -6.86 -6.11 11.42
CA GLN A 19 -7.58 -6.27 10.14
C GLN A 19 -9.02 -5.75 10.22
N GLN A 20 -9.70 -5.95 11.35
CA GLN A 20 -11.06 -5.46 11.59
C GLN A 20 -11.10 -3.93 11.65
N GLN A 21 -10.12 -3.30 12.31
CA GLN A 21 -10.06 -1.84 12.41
C GLN A 21 -9.78 -1.19 11.05
N LEU A 22 -8.86 -1.76 10.25
CA LEU A 22 -8.64 -1.27 8.89
C LEU A 22 -9.87 -1.46 8.00
N ALA A 23 -10.52 -2.62 8.09
CA ALA A 23 -11.73 -2.90 7.32
C ALA A 23 -12.85 -1.89 7.65
N ALA A 24 -13.05 -1.58 8.92
CA ALA A 24 -14.00 -0.56 9.36
C ALA A 24 -13.61 0.85 8.89
N ALA A 25 -12.32 1.21 8.95
CA ALA A 25 -11.84 2.52 8.53
C ALA A 25 -11.94 2.74 7.00
N ALA A 26 -11.77 1.67 6.22
CA ALA A 26 -11.85 1.69 4.77
C ALA A 26 -13.24 1.30 4.21
N ASP A 27 -14.24 1.10 5.07
CA ASP A 27 -15.59 0.64 4.69
C ASP A 27 -15.60 -0.59 3.77
N VAL A 28 -14.80 -1.61 4.13
CA VAL A 28 -14.73 -2.90 3.41
C VAL A 28 -14.92 -4.07 4.36
N SER A 29 -15.18 -5.25 3.80
CA SER A 29 -15.26 -6.46 4.62
C SER A 29 -13.87 -6.85 5.17
N VAL A 30 -13.84 -7.41 6.39
CA VAL A 30 -12.61 -8.00 6.97
C VAL A 30 -12.04 -9.10 6.08
N ALA A 31 -12.92 -9.86 5.40
CA ALA A 31 -12.53 -10.89 4.45
C ALA A 31 -11.78 -10.32 3.24
N THR A 32 -12.12 -9.10 2.80
CA THR A 32 -11.41 -8.39 1.73
C THR A 32 -9.96 -8.11 2.15
N ILE A 33 -9.75 -7.55 3.34
CA ILE A 33 -8.41 -7.31 3.90
C ILE A 33 -7.61 -8.61 3.99
N PHE A 34 -8.21 -9.65 4.57
CA PHE A 34 -7.58 -10.95 4.75
C PHE A 34 -7.14 -11.57 3.41
N LYS A 35 -8.01 -11.56 2.40
CA LYS A 35 -7.70 -12.11 1.06
C LYS A 35 -6.56 -11.34 0.38
N HIS A 36 -6.56 -10.01 0.46
CA HIS A 36 -5.46 -9.20 -0.07
C HIS A 36 -4.14 -9.50 0.65
N GLU A 37 -4.11 -9.54 1.99
CA GLU A 37 -2.89 -9.81 2.76
C GLU A 37 -2.31 -11.22 2.55
N GLN A 38 -3.13 -12.16 2.07
CA GLN A 38 -2.71 -13.53 1.75
C GLN A 38 -2.37 -13.76 0.27
N GLY A 39 -2.62 -12.77 -0.60
CA GLY A 39 -2.50 -12.96 -2.05
C GLY A 39 -3.52 -13.96 -2.59
N ALA A 40 -4.69 -14.10 -1.94
CA ALA A 40 -5.76 -14.99 -2.36
C ALA A 40 -6.64 -14.38 -3.47
N ILE A 41 -6.40 -13.12 -3.83
CA ILE A 41 -7.07 -12.39 -4.92
C ILE A 41 -6.04 -11.59 -5.72
N ASN A 42 -6.21 -11.60 -7.04
CA ASN A 42 -5.26 -11.01 -8.00
C ASN A 42 -5.67 -9.62 -8.49
N GLY A 43 -6.68 -8.99 -7.88
CA GLY A 43 -7.19 -7.69 -8.28
C GLY A 43 -7.72 -6.92 -7.09
N VAL A 44 -7.72 -5.60 -7.23
CA VAL A 44 -8.33 -4.66 -6.30
C VAL A 44 -9.16 -3.67 -7.12
N ASP A 45 -10.38 -3.40 -6.69
CA ASP A 45 -11.21 -2.35 -7.28
C ASP A 45 -10.61 -0.96 -6.95
N GLY A 46 -10.78 0.00 -7.85
CA GLY A 46 -10.23 1.35 -7.69
C GLY A 46 -10.74 2.06 -6.43
N ASN A 47 -12.03 1.94 -6.12
CA ASN A 47 -12.62 2.54 -4.92
C ASN A 47 -12.11 1.85 -3.65
N THR A 48 -11.98 0.53 -3.69
CA THR A 48 -11.37 -0.23 -2.58
C THR A 48 -9.93 0.22 -2.32
N LEU A 49 -9.14 0.40 -3.39
CA LEU A 49 -7.77 0.87 -3.28
C LEU A 49 -7.71 2.28 -2.67
N ASP A 50 -8.58 3.19 -3.12
CA ASP A 50 -8.67 4.55 -2.59
C ASP A 50 -9.09 4.59 -1.13
N ALA A 51 -10.07 3.76 -0.74
CA ALA A 51 -10.52 3.67 0.65
C ALA A 51 -9.41 3.15 1.57
N LEU A 52 -8.63 2.15 1.12
CA LEU A 52 -7.47 1.66 1.87
C LEU A 52 -6.39 2.74 2.02
N CYS A 53 -6.12 3.50 0.96
CA CYS A 53 -5.17 4.62 0.98
C CYS A 53 -5.61 5.72 1.95
N ALA A 54 -6.89 6.09 1.91
CA ALA A 54 -7.47 7.08 2.81
C ALA A 54 -7.39 6.64 4.29
N ALA A 55 -7.70 5.37 4.57
CA ALA A 55 -7.63 4.82 5.92
C ALA A 55 -6.20 4.71 6.47
N LEU A 56 -5.20 4.49 5.60
CA LEU A 56 -3.80 4.31 5.98
C LEU A 56 -2.96 5.60 5.85
N GLY A 57 -3.51 6.66 5.26
CA GLY A 57 -2.78 7.90 5.00
C GLY A 57 -1.60 7.71 4.04
N CYS A 58 -1.75 6.84 3.03
CA CYS A 58 -0.69 6.54 2.07
C CYS A 58 -1.14 6.72 0.61
N GLN A 59 -0.19 6.70 -0.31
CA GLN A 59 -0.42 6.73 -1.76
C GLN A 59 -0.79 5.33 -2.29
N ARG A 60 -1.31 5.27 -3.52
CA ARG A 60 -1.68 3.98 -4.15
C ARG A 60 -0.48 3.05 -4.35
N TYR A 61 0.61 3.58 -4.93
CA TYR A 61 1.80 2.78 -5.26
C TYR A 61 2.41 2.12 -4.03
N GLU A 62 2.30 2.79 -2.88
CA GLU A 62 2.79 2.36 -1.59
C GLU A 62 2.14 1.05 -1.07
N LEU A 63 0.94 0.70 -1.54
CA LEU A 63 0.29 -0.58 -1.21
C LEU A 63 0.80 -1.76 -2.04
N PHE A 64 1.42 -1.50 -3.19
CA PHE A 64 2.00 -2.52 -4.06
C PHE A 64 3.47 -2.85 -3.73
N LEU A 65 4.14 -1.99 -2.95
CA LEU A 65 5.55 -2.13 -2.59
C LEU A 65 5.73 -2.83 -1.23
N PRO A 66 6.69 -3.77 -1.10
CA PRO A 66 6.99 -4.38 0.18
C PRO A 66 7.59 -3.37 1.18
N PRO A 67 7.54 -3.64 2.50
CA PRO A 67 8.23 -2.81 3.50
C PRO A 67 9.75 -2.74 3.20
N ASN A 68 10.36 -1.58 3.47
CA ASN A 68 11.76 -1.26 3.14
C ASN A 68 12.06 -1.16 1.64
N SER A 69 11.03 -1.01 0.81
CA SER A 69 11.19 -0.46 -0.54
C SER A 69 11.39 1.04 -0.40
N ASP A 70 12.54 1.47 0.12
CA ASP A 70 12.94 2.86 0.06
C ASP A 70 13.04 3.19 -1.44
N VAL A 71 11.99 3.79 -1.99
CA VAL A 71 12.15 4.57 -3.22
C VAL A 71 12.96 5.76 -2.76
N PRO A 72 14.21 5.95 -3.20
CA PRO A 72 14.99 7.08 -2.74
C PRO A 72 14.23 8.35 -3.15
N GLU A 73 13.66 9.08 -2.19
CA GLU A 73 12.93 10.33 -2.45
C GLU A 73 13.81 11.38 -3.16
N LYS A 74 15.12 11.12 -3.31
CA LYS A 74 16.11 12.12 -3.72
C LYS A 74 16.87 11.83 -5.02
N ASP A 75 16.71 10.67 -5.67
CA ASP A 75 17.52 10.38 -6.87
C ASP A 75 17.01 11.01 -8.17
N LEU A 76 15.83 11.65 -8.18
CA LEU A 76 15.38 12.42 -9.34
C LEU A 76 15.97 13.84 -9.42
N SER A 77 16.76 14.29 -8.43
CA SER A 77 17.20 15.69 -8.37
C SER A 77 18.71 15.93 -8.35
N ALA A 78 19.53 14.89 -8.24
CA ALA A 78 21.00 15.01 -8.28
C ALA A 78 21.56 14.76 -9.69
N ASP A 79 21.12 13.70 -10.37
CA ASP A 79 21.64 13.33 -11.69
C ASP A 79 21.10 14.23 -12.81
N PHE A 80 19.83 14.64 -12.74
CA PHE A 80 19.25 15.55 -13.74
C PHE A 80 19.91 16.94 -13.74
N ARG A 81 20.42 17.39 -12.58
CA ARG A 81 21.15 18.66 -12.46
C ARG A 81 22.60 18.60 -12.93
N ARG A 82 23.18 17.40 -13.04
CA ARG A 82 24.56 17.19 -13.53
C ARG A 82 24.64 17.04 -15.05
N GLN A 83 23.56 16.66 -15.72
CA GLN A 83 23.52 16.47 -17.18
C GLN A 83 23.20 17.74 -17.98
N MET A 84 22.96 18.88 -17.33
CA MET A 84 22.63 20.17 -17.97
C MET A 84 23.51 21.33 -17.48
N ALA A 85 24.72 21.04 -16.97
CA ALA A 85 25.72 22.03 -16.58
C ALA A 85 26.98 21.89 -17.44
#